data_AF-A0A125YWV6-F1
#
_entry.id   AF-A0A125YWV6-F1
#
_cell.length_a   1.000
_cell.length_b   1.000
_cell.length_c   1.000
_cell.angle_alpha   90.00
_cell.angle_beta   90.00
_cell.angle_gamma   90.00
#
_symmetry.space_group_name_H-M   'P 1'
#
loop_
_entity.id
_entity.type
_entity.pdbx_description
1 polymer ?
#
loop_
_entity_poly.entity_id
_entity_poly.type
_entity_poly.pdbx_seq_one_letter_code
_entity_poly.pdbx_strand_id
1 'polypeptide(L)'
;MYEGNSKVRILEFLPGATLQEVKSEPESARNNDSEKTYNFTVPILPSDEHQLHVNCTASEAKRQGESTNKDCKVSFYIASSAVRAGLAMSAVVGVVASLLQFA
;
A
#
# COMPACT_ATOMS: atom_id res chain seq x y z
N MET A 1 0.13 -5.08 -11.27
CA MET A 1 -0.80 -5.72 -10.31
C MET A 1 -2.02 -6.19 -11.07
N TYR A 2 -2.81 -7.06 -10.45
CA TYR A 2 -4.02 -7.63 -11.04
C TYR A 2 -5.22 -7.42 -10.11
N GLU A 3 -6.40 -7.29 -10.71
CA GLU A 3 -7.70 -7.35 -10.03
C GLU A 3 -8.50 -8.49 -10.68
N GLY A 4 -8.93 -9.47 -9.89
CA GLY A 4 -9.46 -10.72 -10.43
C GLY A 4 -8.43 -11.47 -11.29
N ASN A 5 -8.61 -11.49 -12.61
CA ASN A 5 -7.65 -12.05 -13.59
C ASN A 5 -7.09 -10.99 -14.55
N SER A 6 -7.47 -9.72 -14.36
CA SER A 6 -7.15 -8.63 -15.29
C SER A 6 -5.95 -7.83 -14.79
N LYS A 7 -4.99 -7.56 -15.67
CA LYS A 7 -3.89 -6.64 -15.38
C LYS A 7 -4.43 -5.22 -15.35
N VAL A 8 -4.18 -4.49 -14.27
CA VAL A 8 -4.73 -3.15 -14.05
C VAL A 8 -3.64 -2.08 -14.00
N ARG A 9 -3.99 -0.86 -14.43
CA ARG A 9 -3.17 0.35 -14.30
C ARG A 9 -3.53 1.02 -12.98
N ILE A 10 -2.84 0.63 -11.90
CA ILE A 10 -3.20 1.06 -10.54
C ILE A 10 -3.24 2.58 -10.37
N LEU A 11 -2.49 3.35 -11.16
CA LEU A 11 -2.47 4.81 -11.08
C LEU A 11 -3.78 5.48 -11.53
N GLU A 12 -4.67 4.74 -12.21
CA GLU A 12 -5.99 5.27 -12.62
C GLU A 12 -6.95 5.40 -11.43
N PHE A 13 -6.78 4.61 -10.38
CA PHE A 13 -7.65 4.59 -9.21
C PHE A 13 -6.92 4.71 -7.86
N LEU A 14 -5.59 4.53 -7.84
CA LEU A 14 -4.71 4.81 -6.70
C LEU A 14 -3.68 5.88 -7.11
N PRO A 15 -4.07 7.16 -7.18
CA PRO A 15 -3.18 8.21 -7.62
C PRO A 15 -1.98 8.32 -6.68
N GLY A 16 -0.77 8.30 -7.27
CA GLY A 16 0.49 8.39 -6.53
C GLY A 16 0.92 7.08 -5.83
N ALA A 17 0.21 5.97 -6.01
CA ALA A 17 0.66 4.69 -5.46
C ALA A 17 1.98 4.24 -6.10
N THR A 18 2.85 3.62 -5.29
CA THR A 18 4.15 3.12 -5.77
C THR A 18 4.41 1.71 -5.25
N LEU A 19 5.11 0.91 -6.06
CA LEU A 19 5.65 -0.39 -5.67
C LEU A 19 7.15 -0.37 -5.97
N GLN A 20 7.98 -0.38 -4.92
CA GLN A 20 9.42 -0.18 -5.03
C GLN A 20 10.18 -1.30 -4.32
N GLU A 21 11.22 -1.81 -4.95
CA GLU A 21 12.15 -2.77 -4.34
C GLU A 21 13.00 -2.03 -3.28
N VAL A 22 13.07 -2.57 -2.07
CA VAL A 22 13.91 -2.04 -1.00
C VAL A 22 15.35 -2.42 -1.31
N LYS A 23 16.17 -1.43 -1.67
CA LYS A 23 17.61 -1.64 -1.89
C LYS A 23 18.34 -1.57 -0.55
N SER A 24 18.98 -2.65 -0.15
CA SER A 24 19.90 -2.67 0.98
C SER A 24 21.22 -2.01 0.60
N GLU A 25 21.84 -1.22 1.49
CA GLU A 25 23.22 -0.75 1.33
C GLU A 25 24.22 -1.92 1.41
N PRO A 26 25.38 -1.84 0.72
CA PRO A 26 26.26 -2.97 0.48
C PRO A 26 27.05 -3.49 1.71
N GLU A 27 26.92 -2.91 2.90
CA GLU A 27 27.79 -3.24 4.04
C GLU A 27 27.42 -4.52 4.80
N SER A 28 26.32 -5.20 4.44
CA SER A 28 25.90 -6.45 5.09
C SER A 28 25.69 -7.59 4.08
N ALA A 29 26.64 -7.79 3.16
CA ALA A 29 26.69 -8.92 2.24
C ALA A 29 27.08 -10.25 2.93
N ARG A 30 26.41 -10.60 4.04
CA ARG A 30 26.49 -11.92 4.69
C ARG A 30 25.13 -12.57 4.96
N ASN A 31 24.01 -11.92 4.61
CA ASN A 31 22.70 -12.54 4.63
C ASN A 31 22.27 -12.90 3.21
N ASN A 32 21.78 -14.13 3.04
CA ASN A 32 21.51 -14.79 1.77
C ASN A 32 20.87 -13.88 0.70
N ASP A 33 21.56 -13.82 -0.43
CA ASP A 33 21.41 -12.95 -1.58
C ASP A 33 20.17 -13.27 -2.46
N SER A 34 19.01 -13.58 -1.87
CA SER A 34 17.84 -14.08 -2.67
C SER A 34 16.47 -13.55 -2.28
N GLU A 35 16.33 -12.84 -1.16
CA GLU A 35 15.02 -12.34 -0.73
C GLU A 35 14.84 -10.87 -1.13
N LYS A 36 14.00 -10.65 -2.14
CA LYS A 36 13.62 -9.30 -2.56
C LYS A 36 12.47 -8.79 -1.71
N THR A 37 12.67 -7.67 -1.03
CA THR A 37 11.62 -6.98 -0.28
C THR A 37 11.05 -5.83 -1.11
N TYR A 38 9.73 -5.67 -1.08
CA TYR A 38 9.04 -4.60 -1.80
C TYR A 38 8.16 -3.78 -0.87
N ASN A 39 8.22 -2.45 -1.01
CA ASN A 39 7.31 -1.52 -0.35
C ASN A 39 6.21 -1.12 -1.32
N PHE A 40 4.96 -1.38 -0.95
CA PHE A 40 3.77 -0.88 -1.64
C PHE A 40 3.15 0.28 -0.85
N THR A 41 3.21 1.49 -1.40
CA THR A 41 2.72 2.72 -0.76
C THR A 41 1.48 3.22 -1.47
N VAL A 42 0.40 3.46 -0.73
CA VAL A 42 -0.85 4.07 -1.22
C VAL A 42 -1.07 5.39 -0.47
N PRO A 43 -0.67 6.54 -1.03
CA PRO A 43 -0.67 7.81 -0.31
C PRO A 43 -2.08 8.41 -0.15
N ILE A 44 -2.97 8.09 -1.09
CA ILE A 44 -4.36 8.54 -1.11
C ILE A 44 -5.21 7.30 -1.33
N LEU A 45 -6.14 7.04 -0.41
CA LEU A 45 -7.05 5.91 -0.51
C LEU A 45 -8.15 6.20 -1.56
N PRO A 46 -8.54 5.20 -2.37
CA PRO A 46 -9.52 5.33 -3.46
C PRO A 46 -10.94 5.63 -2.93
N SER A 47 -11.85 6.07 -3.80
CA SER A 47 -13.27 6.25 -3.44
C SER A 47 -14.04 4.93 -3.31
N ASP A 48 -13.63 3.91 -4.05
CA ASP A 48 -14.20 2.56 -4.00
C ASP A 48 -13.19 1.57 -3.41
N GLU A 49 -13.66 0.48 -2.84
CA GLU A 49 -12.78 -0.60 -2.37
C GLU A 49 -12.18 -1.36 -3.55
N HIS A 50 -10.91 -1.75 -3.44
CA HIS A 50 -10.21 -2.51 -4.47
C HIS A 50 -9.51 -3.73 -3.89
N GLN A 51 -9.57 -4.85 -4.62
CA GLN A 51 -8.82 -6.06 -4.28
C GLN A 51 -7.76 -6.33 -5.33
N LEU A 52 -6.53 -5.96 -4.99
CA LEU A 52 -5.39 -6.16 -5.87
C LEU A 52 -4.58 -7.38 -5.46
N HIS A 53 -3.83 -7.94 -6.40
CA HIS A 53 -2.82 -8.93 -6.07
C HIS A 53 -1.60 -8.86 -6.99
N VAL A 54 -0.53 -9.45 -6.50
CA VAL A 54 0.68 -9.80 -7.26
C VAL A 54 0.93 -11.28 -7.13
N ASN A 55 1.50 -11.85 -8.18
CA ASN A 55 1.98 -13.23 -8.17
C ASN A 55 3.49 -13.18 -8.03
N CYS A 56 4.04 -14.07 -7.21
CA CYS A 56 5.46 -14.31 -7.10
C CYS A 56 5.74 -15.74 -7.59
N THR A 57 6.69 -15.82 -8.52
CA THR A 57 7.09 -17.06 -9.17
C THR A 57 8.55 -17.30 -8.84
N ALA A 58 8.86 -18.48 -8.31
CA ALA A 58 10.25 -18.89 -8.14
C ALA A 58 10.90 -19.04 -9.52
N SER A 59 11.90 -18.20 -9.82
CA SER A 59 12.71 -18.34 -11.03
C SER A 59 13.77 -19.43 -10.81
N GLU A 60 13.36 -20.69 -10.70
CA GLU A 60 14.31 -21.79 -10.79
C GLU A 60 14.47 -22.20 -12.26
N ALA A 61 15.68 -21.99 -12.80
CA ALA A 61 16.18 -22.76 -13.93
C ALA A 61 16.24 -24.23 -13.49
N LYS A 62 15.14 -24.97 -13.66
CA LYS A 62 15.03 -26.34 -13.14
C LYS A 62 15.99 -27.26 -13.87
N ARG A 63 16.93 -27.83 -13.11
CA ARG A 63 17.42 -29.19 -13.37
C ARG A 63 16.22 -30.13 -13.29
N GLN A 64 16.22 -31.07 -14.22
CA GLN A 64 15.13 -31.95 -14.60
C GLN A 64 14.71 -32.86 -13.44
N GLY A 65 13.44 -32.80 -13.05
CA GLY A 65 12.83 -33.70 -12.06
C GLY A 65 12.15 -32.93 -10.92
N GLU A 66 10.82 -32.97 -10.91
CA GLU A 66 9.96 -32.49 -9.81
C GLU A 66 9.76 -30.97 -9.71
N SER A 67 8.99 -30.44 -10.68
CA SER A 67 8.61 -29.04 -10.71
C SER A 67 7.40 -28.73 -9.82
N THR A 68 7.53 -28.73 -8.49
CA THR A 68 6.52 -28.04 -7.67
C THR A 68 6.68 -26.54 -7.91
N ASN A 69 5.87 -25.96 -8.80
CA ASN A 69 5.77 -24.49 -8.92
C ASN A 69 5.19 -23.98 -7.59
N LYS A 70 6.05 -23.45 -6.73
CA LYS A 70 5.62 -22.71 -5.55
C LYS A 70 5.23 -21.31 -6.01
N ASP A 71 4.09 -21.23 -6.67
CA ASP A 71 3.48 -19.96 -7.05
C ASP A 71 2.85 -19.35 -5.79
N CYS A 72 3.23 -18.12 -5.46
CA CYS A 72 2.60 -17.35 -4.38
C CYS A 72 1.73 -16.23 -4.93
N LYS A 73 0.63 -15.95 -4.23
CA LYS A 73 -0.26 -14.82 -4.51
C LYS A 73 -0.37 -13.96 -3.26
N VAL A 74 0.06 -12.70 -3.36
CA VAL A 74 -0.08 -11.71 -2.30
C VAL A 74 -1.24 -10.81 -2.65
N SER A 75 -2.27 -10.78 -1.80
CA SER A 75 -3.49 -9.99 -2.02
C SER A 75 -3.55 -8.78 -1.09
N PHE A 76 -3.86 -7.62 -1.64
CA PHE A 76 -4.03 -6.34 -0.96
C PHE A 76 -5.51 -5.94 -1.03
N TYR A 77 -6.12 -5.72 0.14
CA TYR A 77 -7.48 -5.20 0.26
C TYR A 77 -7.37 -3.71 0.62
N ILE A 78 -7.68 -2.86 -0.36
CA ILE A 78 -7.53 -1.41 -0.22
C ILE A 78 -8.90 -0.84 0.12
N ALA A 79 -9.02 -0.32 1.33
CA ALA A 79 -10.23 0.31 1.82
C ALA A 79 -10.51 1.64 1.11
N SER A 80 -11.79 1.99 1.03
CA SER A 80 -12.23 3.29 0.54
C SER A 80 -11.91 4.42 1.54
N SER A 81 -11.54 5.58 1.01
CA SER A 81 -11.43 6.84 1.76
C SER A 81 -12.74 7.59 1.89
N ALA A 82 -13.84 7.11 1.28
CA ALA A 82 -15.14 7.75 1.33
C ALA A 82 -15.54 7.92 2.80
N VAL A 83 -15.22 9.11 3.32
CA VAL A 83 -15.55 9.55 4.66
C VAL A 83 -17.05 9.38 4.76
N ARG A 84 -17.48 8.61 5.74
CA ARG A 84 -18.85 8.63 6.26
C ARG A 84 -19.18 10.11 6.47
N ALA A 85 -19.86 10.73 5.51
CA ALA A 85 -20.11 12.18 5.44
C ALA A 85 -21.12 12.64 6.51
N GLY A 86 -21.07 12.06 7.70
CA GLY A 86 -22.07 12.17 8.76
C GLY A 86 -21.50 12.27 10.18
N LEU A 87 -20.19 12.49 10.37
CA LEU A 87 -19.68 12.93 11.67
C LEU A 87 -19.25 14.40 11.56
N ALA A 88 -20.23 15.23 11.90
CA ALA A 88 -20.28 16.66 11.75
C ALA A 88 -19.08 17.38 12.38
N MET A 89 -18.57 18.37 11.63
CA MET A 89 -17.81 19.49 12.16
C MET A 89 -18.62 20.17 13.26
N SER A 90 -18.24 19.92 14.52
CA SER A 90 -18.79 20.62 15.67
C SER A 90 -17.99 21.92 15.84
N ALA A 91 -18.45 22.98 15.20
CA ALA A 91 -17.94 24.32 15.46
C ALA A 91 -18.34 24.74 16.88
N VAL A 92 -17.40 24.69 17.83
CA VAL A 92 -17.59 25.39 19.10
C VAL A 92 -17.06 26.81 18.93
N VAL A 93 -18.03 27.70 18.75
CA VAL A 93 -17.94 29.16 18.73
C VAL A 93 -17.20 29.67 19.96
N GLY A 94 -16.31 30.63 19.75
CA GLY A 94 -15.37 31.12 20.74
C GLY A 94 -15.98 31.76 21.99
N VAL A 95 -15.22 31.68 23.07
CA VAL A 95 -15.31 32.58 24.21
C VAL A 95 -13.95 33.24 24.38
N VAL A 96 -13.74 34.34 23.65
CA VAL A 96 -12.77 35.34 24.07
C VAL A 96 -13.48 36.17 25.14
N ALA A 97 -13.40 35.71 26.38
CA ALA A 97 -13.80 36.55 27.51
C ALA A 97 -12.69 37.57 27.74
N SER A 98 -12.88 38.75 27.15
CA SER A 98 -12.19 39.97 27.53
C SER A 98 -12.24 40.15 29.04
N LEU A 99 -11.11 39.96 29.71
CA LEU A 99 -10.84 40.58 31.00
C LEU A 99 -9.61 41.49 30.85
N LEU A 100 -9.77 42.49 29.99
CA LEU A 100 -9.27 43.84 30.29
C LEU A 100 -10.11 44.34 31.46
N GLN A 101 -9.67 44.06 32.69
CA GLN A 101 -10.02 44.90 33.81
C GLN A 101 -8.88 45.90 33.97
N PHE A 102 -9.24 47.15 33.73
CA PHE A 102 -8.44 48.35 33.86
C PHE A 102 -7.96 48.55 35.30
N ALA A 103 -6.82 49.25 35.39
CA ALA A 103 -6.24 49.92 36.57
C ALA A 103 -5.32 49.09 37.48
#